data_AF-A0A0G1U8X7-F1
#
_entry.id   AF-A0A0G1U8X7-F1
#
_cell.length_a   1.000
_cell.length_b   1.000
_cell.length_c   1.000
_cell.angle_alpha   90.00
_cell.angle_beta   90.00
_cell.angle_gamma   90.00
#
_symmetry.space_group_name_H-M   'P 1'
#
loop_
_entity.id
_entity.type
_entity.pdbx_description
1 polymer ?
#
loop_
_entity_poly.entity_id
_entity_poly.type
_entity_poly.pdbx_seq_one_letter_code
_entity_poly.pdbx_strand_id
1 'polypeptide(L)'
;MNFEFPAEKKEIFLPKHEEFEFSLGKQEDLEKLESWLGGKIGTEEAAQCVFVLRSMAAEDFVNHCNDATKEFGIKLSQKFGGEESFFDLVPDAAYSDAKSRTPLAKIGYRKGDFHSVGLLEMNLPDERNFTLAFDLTYGDISGKGERDSALVLYSPGGEKRALEGLSGHYGGSWETDFEFDRETGRFISKD
;
A
#
# COMPACT_ATOMS: atom_id res chain seq x y z
N MET A 1 -38.89 -18.74 34.68
CA MET A 1 -38.53 -17.47 34.00
C MET A 1 -37.02 -17.43 33.96
N ASN A 2 -36.41 -17.71 32.80
CA ASN A 2 -34.97 -17.54 32.61
C ASN A 2 -34.78 -16.20 31.92
N PHE A 3 -34.07 -15.29 32.60
CA PHE A 3 -33.61 -14.04 32.01
C PHE A 3 -32.30 -14.33 31.29
N GLU A 4 -32.33 -14.31 29.96
CA GLU A 4 -31.12 -14.22 29.15
C GLU A 4 -30.67 -12.74 29.14
N PHE A 5 -29.49 -12.48 29.68
CA PHE A 5 -28.84 -11.18 29.51
C PHE A 5 -28.22 -11.13 28.11
N PRO A 6 -28.43 -10.04 27.34
CA PRO A 6 -27.80 -9.92 26.03
C PRO A 6 -26.29 -9.80 26.19
N ALA A 7 -25.54 -10.62 25.46
CA ALA A 7 -24.10 -10.55 25.40
C ALA A 7 -23.66 -9.13 24.99
N GLU A 8 -22.92 -8.46 25.86
CA GLU A 8 -22.31 -7.16 25.57
C GLU A 8 -21.40 -7.31 24.34
N LYS A 9 -21.75 -6.62 23.25
CA LYS A 9 -20.84 -6.46 22.10
C LYS A 9 -19.63 -5.68 22.59
N LYS A 10 -18.52 -6.35 22.87
CA LYS A 10 -17.21 -5.71 22.97
C LYS A 10 -16.92 -5.05 21.63
N GLU A 11 -17.00 -3.73 21.56
CA GLU A 11 -16.45 -2.98 20.43
C GLU A 11 -14.94 -3.24 20.38
N ILE A 12 -14.49 -3.93 19.33
CA ILE A 12 -13.08 -4.10 19.06
C ILE A 12 -12.56 -2.75 18.58
N PHE A 13 -11.86 -2.02 19.44
CA PHE A 13 -11.18 -0.79 19.06
C PHE A 13 -9.98 -1.16 18.17
N LEU A 14 -10.10 -0.94 16.87
CA LEU A 14 -8.97 -1.10 15.94
C LEU A 14 -8.05 0.12 16.03
N PRO A 15 -6.72 -0.06 15.92
CA PRO A 15 -5.79 1.08 15.88
C PRO A 15 -6.08 1.99 14.68
N LYS A 16 -5.71 3.26 14.79
CA LYS A 16 -5.86 4.24 13.70
C LYS A 16 -4.88 3.92 12.57
N HIS A 17 -5.19 4.44 11.37
CA HIS A 17 -4.24 4.45 10.26
C HIS A 17 -3.01 5.29 10.64
N GLU A 18 -1.85 4.85 10.17
CA GLU A 18 -0.61 5.61 10.25
C GLU A 18 -0.18 5.97 8.82
N GLU A 19 0.34 7.17 8.63
CA GLU A 19 0.75 7.68 7.31
C GLU A 19 2.22 8.06 7.36
N PHE A 20 2.97 7.71 6.32
CA PHE A 20 4.37 8.05 6.17
C PHE A 20 4.63 8.63 4.78
N GLU A 21 4.87 9.93 4.70
CA GLU A 21 5.26 10.63 3.48
C GLU A 21 6.77 10.63 3.36
N PHE A 22 7.29 10.33 2.16
CA PHE A 22 8.72 10.21 1.89
C PHE A 22 9.04 10.62 0.46
N SER A 23 10.28 11.02 0.18
CA SER A 23 10.75 11.21 -1.19
C SER A 23 11.50 9.96 -1.67
N LEU A 24 11.16 9.48 -2.87
CA LEU A 24 11.87 8.40 -3.55
C LEU A 24 13.31 8.79 -3.93
N GLY A 25 13.57 10.08 -4.13
CA GLY A 25 14.88 10.62 -4.50
C GLY A 25 15.80 10.91 -3.30
N LYS A 26 15.30 10.88 -2.06
CA LYS A 26 16.08 11.21 -0.85
C LYS A 26 16.42 9.95 -0.07
N GLN A 27 17.72 9.62 -0.06
CA GLN A 27 18.25 8.49 0.69
C GLN A 27 17.86 8.51 2.18
N GLU A 28 17.90 9.68 2.82
CA GLU A 28 17.52 9.84 4.23
C GLU A 28 16.06 9.46 4.50
N ASP A 29 15.14 9.78 3.57
CA ASP A 29 13.73 9.46 3.72
C ASP A 29 13.49 7.96 3.53
N LEU A 30 14.21 7.31 2.61
CA LEU A 30 14.16 5.86 2.42
C LEU A 30 14.69 5.09 3.63
N GLU A 31 15.77 5.58 4.27
CA GLU A 31 16.30 4.96 5.51
C GLU A 31 15.31 5.07 6.67
N LYS A 32 14.61 6.21 6.79
CA LYS A 32 13.55 6.37 7.79
C LYS A 32 12.35 5.47 7.47
N LEU A 33 11.98 5.34 6.21
CA LEU A 33 10.91 4.44 5.77
C LEU A 33 11.26 2.99 6.08
N GLU A 34 12.49 2.56 5.80
CA GLU A 34 12.97 1.20 6.10
C GLU A 34 12.88 0.90 7.59
N SER A 35 13.35 1.82 8.43
CA SER A 35 13.25 1.68 9.89
C SER A 35 11.80 1.63 10.38
N TRP A 36 10.93 2.48 9.84
CA TRP A 36 9.51 2.50 10.19
C TRP A 36 8.80 1.21 9.76
N LEU A 37 9.04 0.73 8.53
CA LEU A 37 8.53 -0.54 8.03
C LEU A 37 9.09 -1.73 8.82
N GLY A 38 10.35 -1.70 9.20
CA GLY A 38 11.00 -2.76 9.99
C GLY A 38 10.30 -3.01 11.32
N GLY A 39 9.76 -1.95 11.94
CA GLY A 39 8.91 -2.04 13.14
C GLY A 39 7.50 -2.61 12.90
N LYS A 40 7.12 -2.91 11.66
CA LYS A 40 5.81 -3.45 11.26
C LYS A 40 5.91 -4.82 10.60
N ILE A 41 6.89 -5.02 9.72
CA ILE A 41 6.96 -6.19 8.83
C ILE A 41 8.23 -7.02 9.01
N GLY A 42 9.15 -6.60 9.88
CA GLY A 42 10.47 -7.20 10.01
C GLY A 42 11.54 -6.46 9.19
N THR A 43 12.79 -6.51 9.66
CA THR A 43 13.90 -5.73 9.10
C THR A 43 14.28 -6.17 7.69
N GLU A 44 14.28 -7.47 7.42
CA GLU A 44 14.71 -8.03 6.13
C GLU A 44 13.67 -7.75 5.04
N GLU A 45 12.40 -7.94 5.38
CA GLU A 45 11.23 -7.63 4.57
C GLU A 45 11.16 -6.14 4.25
N ALA A 46 11.42 -5.28 5.24
CA ALA A 46 11.47 -3.83 5.05
C ALA A 46 12.62 -3.42 4.13
N ALA A 47 13.81 -4.00 4.29
CA ALA A 47 14.97 -3.72 3.44
C ALA A 47 14.68 -4.11 1.98
N GLN A 48 14.08 -5.28 1.75
CA GLN A 48 13.65 -5.69 0.41
C GLN A 48 12.65 -4.69 -0.19
N CYS A 49 11.60 -4.35 0.57
CA CYS A 49 10.57 -3.43 0.10
C CYS A 49 11.15 -2.06 -0.28
N VAL A 50 12.05 -1.51 0.54
CA VAL A 50 12.73 -0.24 0.26
C VAL A 50 13.72 -0.34 -0.89
N PHE A 51 14.39 -1.49 -1.06
CA PHE A 51 15.21 -1.75 -2.24
C PHE A 51 14.38 -1.67 -3.53
N VAL A 52 13.19 -2.30 -3.55
CA VAL A 52 12.28 -2.22 -4.70
C VAL A 52 11.84 -0.78 -4.95
N LEU A 53 11.40 -0.05 -3.91
CA LEU A 53 11.02 1.36 -4.03
C LEU A 53 12.17 2.21 -4.58
N ARG A 54 13.40 1.98 -4.13
CA ARG A 54 14.59 2.67 -4.64
C ARG A 54 14.83 2.36 -6.13
N SER A 55 14.56 1.14 -6.57
CA SER A 55 14.67 0.76 -7.99
C SER A 55 13.63 1.47 -8.87
N MET A 56 12.49 1.87 -8.29
CA MET A 56 11.43 2.62 -8.97
C MET A 56 11.74 4.11 -9.09
N ALA A 57 12.64 4.65 -8.25
CA ALA A 57 13.03 6.07 -8.25
C ALA A 57 13.78 6.50 -9.53
N ALA A 58 14.19 5.55 -10.37
CA ALA A 58 14.99 5.77 -11.57
C ALA A 58 14.18 5.83 -12.88
N GLU A 59 12.86 5.61 -12.83
CA GLU A 59 12.05 5.38 -14.03
C GLU A 59 10.93 6.44 -14.16
N ASP A 60 10.67 6.91 -15.39
CA ASP A 60 9.68 7.95 -15.77
C ASP A 60 8.20 7.57 -15.48
N PHE A 61 7.93 6.56 -14.63
CA PHE A 61 6.61 6.03 -14.29
C PHE A 61 5.69 7.01 -13.54
N VAL A 62 6.24 8.15 -13.14
CA VAL A 62 5.60 9.25 -12.39
C VAL A 62 4.29 9.73 -13.05
N ASN A 63 4.12 9.59 -14.37
CA ASN A 63 2.90 10.05 -15.06
C ASN A 63 1.76 9.02 -15.18
N HIS A 64 1.94 7.77 -14.73
CA HIS A 64 0.95 6.70 -14.92
C HIS A 64 0.78 5.87 -13.64
N CYS A 65 -0.06 6.33 -12.71
CA CYS A 65 -0.26 5.69 -11.40
C CYS A 65 -0.57 4.19 -11.48
N ASN A 66 -1.38 3.73 -12.45
CA ASN A 66 -1.64 2.30 -12.67
C ASN A 66 -0.40 1.49 -13.07
N ASP A 67 0.48 2.09 -13.87
CA ASP A 67 1.68 1.40 -14.35
C ASP A 67 2.71 1.33 -13.23
N ALA A 68 2.83 2.40 -12.44
CA ALA A 68 3.69 2.45 -11.26
C ALA A 68 3.30 1.39 -10.22
N THR A 69 2.01 1.21 -9.93
CA THR A 69 1.56 0.17 -8.98
C THR A 69 1.80 -1.23 -9.53
N LYS A 70 1.49 -1.48 -10.80
CA LYS A 70 1.71 -2.79 -11.41
C LYS A 70 3.19 -3.17 -11.46
N GLU A 71 4.04 -2.24 -11.87
CA GLU A 71 5.48 -2.47 -11.90
C GLU A 71 6.03 -2.73 -10.49
N PHE A 72 5.58 -1.98 -9.48
CA PHE A 72 5.96 -2.23 -8.10
C PHE A 72 5.59 -3.66 -7.65
N GLY A 73 4.36 -4.11 -7.90
CA GLY A 73 3.94 -5.49 -7.61
C GLY A 73 4.77 -6.56 -8.34
N ILE A 74 5.11 -6.31 -9.61
CA ILE A 74 6.00 -7.19 -10.38
C ILE A 74 7.39 -7.24 -9.74
N LYS A 75 8.01 -6.10 -9.42
CA LYS A 75 9.35 -6.05 -8.83
C LYS A 75 9.42 -6.67 -7.45
N LEU A 76 8.35 -6.64 -6.65
CA LEU A 76 8.29 -7.39 -5.37
C LEU A 76 8.47 -8.91 -5.57
N SER A 77 8.09 -9.45 -6.74
CA SER A 77 8.27 -10.88 -7.07
C SER A 77 9.63 -11.23 -7.67
N GLN A 78 10.46 -10.24 -8.02
CA GLN A 78 11.73 -10.46 -8.70
C GLN A 78 12.84 -10.77 -7.69
N LYS A 79 13.76 -11.65 -8.10
CA LYS A 79 15.02 -11.92 -7.38
C LYS A 79 16.09 -10.99 -7.91
N PHE A 80 16.60 -10.10 -7.07
CA PHE A 80 17.68 -9.19 -7.44
C PHE A 80 19.02 -9.75 -6.98
N GLY A 81 19.97 -9.94 -7.92
CA GLY A 81 21.32 -10.37 -7.56
C GLY A 81 21.46 -11.75 -6.92
N GLY A 82 20.41 -12.58 -6.94
CA GLY A 82 20.37 -13.89 -6.26
C GLY A 82 19.77 -13.86 -4.85
N GLU A 83 19.32 -12.70 -4.38
CA GLU A 83 18.57 -12.54 -3.13
C GLU A 83 17.13 -13.05 -3.27
N GLU A 84 16.50 -13.33 -2.13
CA GLU A 84 15.08 -13.72 -2.05
C GLU A 84 14.19 -12.55 -2.49
N SER A 85 13.11 -12.85 -3.21
CA SER A 85 12.10 -11.84 -3.52
C SER A 85 11.30 -11.47 -2.26
N PHE A 86 10.54 -10.37 -2.28
CA PHE A 86 9.67 -10.02 -1.17
C PHE A 86 8.70 -11.17 -0.81
N PHE A 87 8.09 -11.78 -1.83
CA PHE A 87 7.12 -12.85 -1.63
C PHE A 87 7.75 -14.19 -1.24
N ASP A 88 9.07 -14.36 -1.44
CA ASP A 88 9.79 -15.50 -0.87
C ASP A 88 9.99 -15.30 0.65
N LEU A 89 10.32 -14.06 1.07
CA LEU A 89 10.48 -13.69 2.47
C LEU A 89 9.14 -13.68 3.23
N VAL A 90 8.06 -13.26 2.54
CA VAL A 90 6.71 -13.20 3.11
C VAL A 90 5.70 -13.98 2.25
N PRO A 91 5.68 -15.32 2.35
CA PRO A 91 4.85 -16.17 1.51
C PRO A 91 3.33 -15.96 1.65
N ASP A 92 2.88 -15.43 2.79
CA ASP A 92 1.47 -15.15 3.07
C ASP A 92 1.05 -13.74 2.67
N ALA A 93 1.96 -12.93 2.11
CA ALA A 93 1.62 -11.62 1.58
C ALA A 93 0.94 -11.73 0.20
N ALA A 94 0.00 -10.82 -0.04
CA ALA A 94 -0.68 -10.65 -1.32
C ALA A 94 -0.56 -9.21 -1.78
N TYR A 95 -0.52 -9.00 -3.10
CA TYR A 95 -0.47 -7.67 -3.69
C TYR A 95 -1.65 -7.45 -4.63
N SER A 96 -2.26 -6.28 -4.55
CA SER A 96 -3.33 -5.83 -5.43
C SER A 96 -3.16 -4.35 -5.75
N ASP A 97 -3.90 -3.83 -6.73
CA ASP A 97 -4.07 -2.40 -6.89
C ASP A 97 -5.48 -1.97 -6.50
N ALA A 98 -5.57 -0.80 -5.89
CA ALA A 98 -6.82 -0.13 -5.60
C ALA A 98 -6.94 1.15 -6.40
N LYS A 99 -8.13 1.39 -6.94
CA LYS A 99 -8.43 2.53 -7.78
C LYS A 99 -9.55 3.38 -7.19
N SER A 100 -9.41 4.69 -7.32
CA SER A 100 -10.50 5.60 -7.00
C SER A 100 -11.58 5.55 -8.09
N ARG A 101 -12.85 5.47 -7.70
CA ARG A 101 -14.01 5.49 -8.61
C ARG A 101 -14.70 6.84 -8.69
N THR A 102 -14.27 7.77 -7.85
CA THR A 102 -14.76 9.15 -7.80
C THR A 102 -13.60 10.10 -7.55
N PRO A 103 -13.72 11.39 -7.91
CA PRO A 103 -12.66 12.37 -7.71
C PRO A 103 -12.13 12.45 -6.27
N LEU A 104 -10.83 12.71 -6.12
CA LEU A 104 -10.13 12.84 -4.83
C LEU A 104 -10.41 14.20 -4.18
N ALA A 105 -11.63 14.37 -3.67
CA ALA A 105 -12.17 15.67 -3.26
C ALA A 105 -11.42 16.35 -2.10
N LYS A 106 -10.67 15.61 -1.25
CA LYS A 106 -9.99 16.20 -0.08
C LYS A 106 -8.66 16.86 -0.41
N ILE A 107 -7.96 16.38 -1.43
CA ILE A 107 -6.65 16.91 -1.85
C ILE A 107 -6.77 17.88 -3.02
N GLY A 108 -7.99 18.24 -3.43
CA GLY A 108 -8.21 19.26 -4.47
C GLY A 108 -7.75 18.84 -5.86
N TYR A 109 -7.57 17.54 -6.11
CA TYR A 109 -7.25 16.99 -7.43
C TYR A 109 -8.46 17.19 -8.36
N ARG A 110 -8.35 18.18 -9.26
CA ARG A 110 -9.48 18.77 -10.02
C ARG A 110 -9.68 18.24 -11.44
N LYS A 111 -9.16 17.05 -11.76
CA LYS A 111 -9.41 16.41 -13.06
C LYS A 111 -10.18 15.12 -12.83
N GLY A 112 -11.03 14.74 -13.78
CA GLY A 112 -11.79 13.47 -13.78
C GLY A 112 -10.89 12.23 -13.95
N ASP A 113 -9.66 12.32 -13.46
CA ASP A 113 -8.64 11.31 -13.55
C ASP A 113 -8.76 10.43 -12.30
N PHE A 114 -8.93 9.14 -12.54
CA PHE A 114 -8.91 8.12 -11.50
C PHE A 114 -7.47 7.90 -11.06
N HIS A 115 -7.28 7.54 -9.78
CA HIS A 115 -5.96 7.31 -9.19
C HIS A 115 -5.81 5.89 -8.71
N SER A 116 -4.59 5.35 -8.74
CA SER A 116 -4.32 3.99 -8.29
C SER A 116 -3.22 3.95 -7.24
N VAL A 117 -3.38 3.04 -6.29
CA VAL A 117 -2.51 2.82 -5.15
C VAL A 117 -2.25 1.33 -5.02
N GLY A 118 -1.00 0.95 -4.77
CA GLY A 118 -0.63 -0.45 -4.56
C GLY A 118 -1.00 -0.89 -3.16
N LEU A 119 -1.70 -2.01 -3.01
CA LEU A 119 -2.02 -2.59 -1.72
C LEU A 119 -1.19 -3.84 -1.49
N LEU A 120 -0.36 -3.81 -0.45
CA LEU A 120 0.35 -4.97 0.06
C LEU A 120 -0.34 -5.47 1.31
N GLU A 121 -1.06 -6.58 1.19
CA GLU A 121 -1.75 -7.25 2.28
C GLU A 121 -0.80 -8.22 2.98
N MET A 122 -0.71 -8.07 4.29
CA MET A 122 0.19 -8.82 5.15
C MET A 122 -0.64 -9.65 6.13
N ASN A 123 -0.47 -10.96 6.06
CA ASN A 123 -1.09 -11.91 6.97
C ASN A 123 0.00 -12.65 7.75
N LEU A 124 0.57 -11.98 8.74
CA LEU A 124 1.63 -12.56 9.55
C LEU A 124 1.04 -13.54 10.57
N PRO A 125 1.62 -14.75 10.77
CA PRO A 125 1.06 -15.80 11.62
C PRO A 125 0.76 -15.40 13.07
N ASP A 126 1.47 -14.40 13.60
CA ASP A 126 1.40 -13.96 15.01
C ASP A 126 0.87 -12.52 15.19
N GLU A 127 0.53 -11.83 14.09
CA GLU A 127 -0.03 -10.47 14.14
C GLU A 127 -1.44 -10.40 13.54
N ARG A 128 -2.16 -9.31 13.84
CA ARG A 128 -3.41 -9.04 13.14
C ARG A 128 -3.09 -8.66 11.70
N ASN A 129 -3.87 -9.18 10.76
CA ASN A 129 -3.81 -8.79 9.36
C ASN A 129 -3.78 -7.26 9.19
N PHE A 130 -2.89 -6.77 8.32
CA PHE A 130 -2.81 -5.35 7.98
C PHE A 130 -2.49 -5.18 6.51
N THR A 131 -2.68 -3.96 6.03
CA THR A 131 -2.40 -3.60 4.64
C THR A 131 -1.56 -2.33 4.63
N LEU A 132 -0.52 -2.33 3.79
CA LEU A 132 0.24 -1.14 3.43
C LEU A 132 -0.25 -0.66 2.07
N ALA A 133 -0.73 0.58 1.99
CA ALA A 133 -1.11 1.21 0.73
C ALA A 133 0.02 2.15 0.27
N PHE A 134 0.60 1.89 -0.89
CA PHE A 134 1.72 2.64 -1.47
C PHE A 134 1.23 3.50 -2.63
N ASP A 135 1.24 4.82 -2.43
CA ASP A 135 1.01 5.81 -3.49
C ASP A 135 2.36 6.37 -3.95
N LEU A 136 2.88 5.80 -5.03
CA LEU A 136 4.18 6.19 -5.62
C LEU A 136 4.11 7.49 -6.43
N THR A 137 2.91 8.03 -6.62
CA THR A 137 2.61 9.23 -7.43
C THR A 137 1.95 10.33 -6.61
N TYR A 138 2.08 10.25 -5.29
CA TYR A 138 1.47 11.18 -4.34
C TYR A 138 1.88 12.63 -4.61
N GLY A 139 3.14 12.85 -4.98
CA GLY A 139 3.70 14.15 -5.34
C GLY A 139 2.92 14.86 -6.46
N ASP A 140 2.51 14.11 -7.48
CA ASP A 140 1.79 14.66 -8.64
C ASP A 140 0.35 15.03 -8.31
N ILE A 141 -0.30 14.25 -7.44
CA ILE A 141 -1.72 14.45 -7.12
C ILE A 141 -1.94 15.39 -5.94
N SER A 142 -1.01 15.44 -4.98
CA SER A 142 -1.12 16.26 -3.76
C SER A 142 -1.03 17.76 -4.00
N GLY A 143 -0.55 18.18 -5.19
CA GLY A 143 -0.39 19.59 -5.54
C GLY A 143 0.75 20.30 -4.80
N LYS A 144 1.61 19.55 -4.09
CA LYS A 144 2.75 20.09 -3.33
C LYS A 144 3.94 20.51 -4.20
N GLY A 145 3.99 20.08 -5.46
CA GLY A 145 5.06 20.43 -6.40
C GLY A 145 6.35 19.63 -6.25
N GLU A 146 6.36 18.64 -5.36
CA GLU A 146 7.44 17.67 -5.17
C GLU A 146 7.03 16.35 -5.85
N ARG A 147 7.38 16.18 -7.13
CA ARG A 147 6.91 15.03 -7.94
C ARG A 147 7.42 13.67 -7.45
N ASP A 148 8.55 13.67 -6.77
CA ASP A 148 9.19 12.48 -6.22
C ASP A 148 8.64 12.06 -4.85
N SER A 149 7.67 12.80 -4.30
CA SER A 149 7.00 12.42 -3.06
C SER A 149 6.09 11.21 -3.27
N ALA A 150 6.18 10.27 -2.34
CA ALA A 150 5.34 9.09 -2.21
C ALA A 150 4.71 9.03 -0.81
N LEU A 151 3.67 8.22 -0.67
CA LEU A 151 2.96 8.01 0.60
C LEU A 151 2.82 6.51 0.87
N VAL A 152 3.06 6.09 2.11
CA VAL A 152 2.65 4.78 2.63
C VAL A 152 1.59 4.97 3.71
N LEU A 153 0.46 4.26 3.58
CA LEU A 153 -0.58 4.18 4.61
C LEU A 153 -0.58 2.80 5.23
N TYR A 154 -0.26 2.71 6.53
CA TYR A 154 -0.45 1.50 7.31
C TYR A 154 -1.88 1.42 7.85
N SER A 155 -2.56 0.32 7.53
CA SER A 155 -3.97 0.11 7.87
C SER A 155 -4.16 -1.25 8.56
N PRO A 156 -4.38 -1.26 9.89
CA PRO A 156 -4.68 -2.50 10.60
C PRO A 156 -6.11 -2.98 10.28
N GLY A 157 -6.25 -4.29 10.05
CA GLY A 157 -7.53 -4.95 9.74
C GLY A 157 -7.78 -5.24 8.26
N GLY A 158 -6.74 -5.25 7.41
CA GLY A 158 -6.78 -5.72 6.03
C GLY A 158 -7.35 -4.74 4.99
N GLU A 159 -7.67 -5.27 3.80
CA GLU A 159 -8.02 -4.50 2.58
C GLU A 159 -9.10 -3.44 2.84
N LYS A 160 -10.23 -3.82 3.43
CA LYS A 160 -11.35 -2.91 3.70
C LYS A 160 -10.92 -1.68 4.51
N ARG A 161 -10.04 -1.88 5.50
CA ARG A 161 -9.53 -0.79 6.35
C ARG A 161 -8.58 0.09 5.55
N ALA A 162 -7.77 -0.46 4.65
CA ALA A 162 -6.97 0.35 3.75
C ALA A 162 -7.83 1.24 2.84
N LEU A 163 -8.90 0.70 2.26
CA LEU A 163 -9.83 1.49 1.44
C LEU A 163 -10.52 2.61 2.24
N GLU A 164 -10.91 2.33 3.50
CA GLU A 164 -11.40 3.35 4.43
C GLU A 164 -10.34 4.42 4.72
N GLY A 165 -9.08 4.02 4.92
CA GLY A 165 -7.94 4.92 5.12
C GLY A 165 -7.70 5.82 3.90
N LEU A 166 -7.71 5.26 2.69
CA LEU A 166 -7.60 5.99 1.43
C LEU A 166 -8.74 6.99 1.24
N SER A 167 -9.99 6.59 1.52
CA SER A 167 -11.13 7.52 1.52
C SER A 167 -11.02 8.59 2.63
N GLY A 168 -10.45 8.22 3.76
CA GLY A 168 -10.10 9.11 4.87
C GLY A 168 -9.11 10.19 4.46
N HIS A 169 -8.06 9.82 3.74
CA HIS A 169 -6.98 10.70 3.32
C HIS A 169 -7.38 11.53 2.08
N TYR A 170 -7.70 10.87 0.97
CA TYR A 170 -7.93 11.49 -0.34
C TYR A 170 -9.39 11.89 -0.58
N GLY A 171 -10.32 11.29 0.16
CA GLY A 171 -11.74 11.31 -0.20
C GLY A 171 -12.05 10.25 -1.27
N GLY A 172 -13.22 10.37 -1.87
CA GLY A 172 -13.69 9.47 -2.91
C GLY A 172 -14.03 8.04 -2.41
N SER A 173 -14.47 7.22 -3.35
CA SER A 173 -14.70 5.78 -3.19
C SER A 173 -13.55 5.03 -3.85
N TRP A 174 -13.14 3.95 -3.21
CA TRP A 174 -11.98 3.14 -3.59
C TRP A 174 -12.40 1.68 -3.62
N GLU A 175 -11.89 0.95 -4.61
CA GLU A 175 -12.06 -0.49 -4.72
C GLU A 175 -10.81 -1.12 -5.32
N THR A 176 -10.62 -2.41 -5.09
CA THR A 176 -9.54 -3.18 -5.70
C THR A 176 -9.93 -3.59 -7.11
N ASP A 177 -9.06 -3.29 -8.09
CA ASP A 177 -9.33 -3.54 -9.51
C ASP A 177 -8.66 -4.84 -9.98
N PHE A 178 -7.39 -5.02 -9.64
CA PHE A 178 -6.61 -6.21 -9.99
C PHE A 178 -5.89 -6.79 -8.78
N GLU A 179 -5.65 -8.10 -8.82
CA GLU A 179 -4.72 -8.79 -7.92
C GLU A 179 -3.53 -9.35 -8.70
N PHE A 180 -2.38 -9.40 -8.04
CA PHE A 180 -1.16 -9.97 -8.61
C PHE A 180 -1.12 -11.49 -8.37
N ASP A 181 -1.17 -12.26 -9.45
CA ASP A 181 -0.98 -13.69 -9.44
C ASP A 181 0.51 -14.02 -9.50
N ARG A 182 1.02 -14.60 -8.41
CA ARG A 182 2.44 -14.97 -8.24
C ARG A 182 2.86 -16.15 -9.10
N GLU A 183 1.94 -17.06 -9.45
CA GLU A 183 2.25 -18.22 -10.28
C GLU A 183 2.45 -17.81 -11.74
N THR A 184 1.63 -16.88 -12.22
CA THR A 184 1.68 -16.42 -13.61
C THR A 184 2.50 -15.14 -13.79
N GLY A 185 2.81 -14.43 -12.71
CA GLY A 185 3.51 -13.14 -12.72
C GLY A 185 2.69 -12.03 -13.36
N ARG A 186 1.36 -12.10 -13.29
CA ARG A 186 0.44 -11.20 -14.00
C ARG A 186 -0.62 -10.64 -13.07
N PHE A 187 -1.15 -9.47 -13.44
CA PHE A 187 -2.35 -8.93 -12.82
C PHE A 187 -3.61 -9.53 -13.45
N ILE A 188 -4.52 -10.00 -12.61
CA ILE A 188 -5.84 -10.52 -12.99
C ILE A 188 -6.93 -9.63 -12.40
N SER A 189 -8.02 -9.43 -13.14
CA SER A 189 -9.15 -8.59 -12.68
C SER A 189 -9.80 -9.26 -11.48
N LYS A 190 -10.16 -8.48 -10.46
CA LYS A 190 -11.13 -8.92 -9.45
C LYS A 190 -12.54 -8.75 -10.06
N ASP A 191 -13.31 -9.84 -10.07
CA ASP A 191 -14.68 -9.92 -10.60
C ASP A 191 -15.71 -9.28 -9.66
#